data_AF-A0A938UEI8-F1
#
_entry.id   AF-A0A938UEI8-F1
#
_cell.length_a   1.000
_cell.length_b   1.000
_cell.length_c   1.000
_cell.angle_alpha   90.00
_cell.angle_beta   90.00
_cell.angle_gamma   90.00
#
_symmetry.space_group_name_H-M   'P 1'
#
loop_
_entity.id
_entity.type
_entity.pdbx_description
1 polymer ?
#
loop_
_entity_poly.entity_id
_entity_poly.type
_entity_poly.pdbx_seq_one_letter_code
_entity_poly.pdbx_strand_id
1 'polypeptide(L)'
;KFNAIQKTSYLLIMFLFLPLVIVSGLLLMNIAPLRSWIIMIGGIKFLVDAHYLIACSFFAFLCVHIYMATLGHTPFSHLRQMWTGWEDAETHSQ
;
A
#
# COMPACT_ATOMS: atom_id res chain seq x y z
N LYS A 1 -9.88 -3.18 18.20
CA LYS A 1 -8.46 -3.49 18.49
C LYS A 1 -7.82 -4.12 17.26
N PHE A 2 -6.91 -3.42 16.58
CA PHE A 2 -6.27 -3.94 15.35
C PHE A 2 -5.36 -5.13 15.67
N ASN A 3 -5.58 -6.24 14.98
CA ASN A 3 -4.81 -7.47 15.12
C ASN A 3 -3.35 -7.21 14.72
N ALA A 4 -2.37 -7.79 15.43
CA ALA A 4 -0.95 -7.58 15.18
C ALA A 4 -0.56 -7.83 13.72
N ILE A 5 -1.25 -8.79 13.06
CA ILE A 5 -1.08 -9.10 11.64
C ILE A 5 -1.49 -7.93 10.72
N GLN A 6 -2.56 -7.19 11.05
CA GLN A 6 -2.98 -6.03 10.25
C GLN A 6 -1.99 -4.86 10.34
N LYS A 7 -1.41 -4.62 11.53
CA LYS A 7 -0.38 -3.59 11.72
C LYS A 7 0.89 -3.93 10.94
N THR A 8 1.33 -5.18 10.99
CA THR A 8 2.52 -5.63 10.26
C THR A 8 2.33 -5.47 8.75
N SER A 9 1.17 -5.88 8.20
CA SER A 9 0.88 -5.71 6.78
C SER A 9 0.89 -4.24 6.35
N TYR A 10 0.33 -3.34 7.16
CA TYR A 10 0.35 -1.90 6.87
C TYR A 10 1.78 -1.34 6.84
N LEU A 11 2.61 -1.70 7.82
CA LEU A 11 4.00 -1.27 7.89
C LEU A 11 4.80 -1.78 6.68
N LEU A 12 4.64 -3.06 6.34
CA LEU A 12 5.31 -3.68 5.20
C LEU A 12 4.97 -2.96 3.90
N ILE A 13 3.71 -2.58 3.72
CA ILE A 13 3.28 -1.97 2.45
C ILE A 13 3.70 -0.52 2.36
N MET A 14 3.57 0.23 3.45
CA MET A 14 3.94 1.64 3.49
C MET A 14 5.46 1.84 3.33
N PHE A 15 6.28 1.00 3.97
CA PHE A 15 7.74 1.15 3.96
C PHE A 15 8.47 0.31 2.92
N LEU A 16 7.87 -0.76 2.39
CA LEU A 16 8.51 -1.61 1.38
C LEU A 16 7.86 -1.43 0.01
N PHE A 17 6.59 -1.80 -0.14
CA PHE A 17 5.94 -1.82 -1.46
C PHE A 17 5.81 -0.43 -2.09
N LEU A 18 5.39 0.56 -1.32
CA LEU A 18 5.19 1.93 -1.82
C LEU A 18 6.47 2.56 -2.38
N PRO A 19 7.61 2.60 -1.66
CA PRO A 19 8.84 3.14 -2.23
C PRO A 19 9.35 2.31 -3.41
N LEU A 20 9.15 0.99 -3.41
CA LEU A 20 9.61 0.12 -4.49
C LEU A 20 8.85 0.38 -5.80
N VAL A 21 7.53 0.59 -5.74
CA VAL A 21 6.71 1.02 -6.89
C VAL A 21 7.17 2.38 -7.40
N ILE A 22 7.39 3.34 -6.50
CA ILE A 22 7.81 4.71 -6.87
C ILE A 22 9.18 4.69 -7.54
N VAL A 23 10.16 4.02 -6.95
CA VAL A 23 11.53 3.93 -7.49
C VAL A 23 11.51 3.25 -8.86
N SER A 24 10.85 2.10 -9.00
CA SER A 24 10.77 1.40 -10.28
C SER A 24 10.05 2.23 -11.36
N GLY A 25 8.99 2.96 -11.00
CA GLY A 25 8.31 3.89 -11.91
C GLY A 25 9.19 5.07 -12.33
N LEU A 26 9.95 5.66 -11.41
CA LEU A 26 10.89 6.75 -11.70
C LEU A 26 12.02 6.30 -12.63
N LEU A 27 12.53 5.08 -12.44
CA LEU A 27 13.54 4.49 -13.33
C LEU A 27 12.99 4.29 -14.74
N LEU A 28 11.72 3.85 -14.87
CA LEU A 28 11.05 3.70 -16.17
C LEU A 28 10.67 5.04 -16.82
N MET A 29 10.45 6.10 -16.04
CA MET A 29 10.21 7.44 -16.59
C MET A 29 11.49 8.09 -17.14
N ASN A 30 12.65 7.77 -16.55
CA ASN A 30 13.94 8.38 -16.88
C ASN A 30 14.94 7.39 -17.50
N ILE A 31 14.50 6.60 -18.49
CA ILE A 31 15.32 5.52 -19.08
C ILE A 31 16.61 6.05 -19.72
N ALA A 32 16.57 7.21 -20.40
CA ALA A 32 17.73 7.75 -21.12
C ALA A 32 18.93 8.06 -20.18
N PRO A 33 18.77 8.87 -19.11
CA PRO A 33 19.88 9.14 -18.18
C PRO A 33 20.22 7.95 -17.27
N LEU A 34 19.27 7.07 -16.96
CA LEU A 34 19.46 5.96 -16.02
C LEU A 34 19.78 4.62 -16.72
N ARG A 35 19.98 4.62 -18.04
CA ARG A 35 20.20 3.40 -18.84
C ARG A 35 21.33 2.52 -18.29
N SER A 36 22.44 3.11 -17.86
CA SER A 36 23.59 2.36 -17.30
C SER A 36 23.22 1.59 -16.02
N TRP A 37 22.43 2.20 -15.14
CA TRP A 37 21.92 1.56 -13.93
C TRP A 37 20.91 0.46 -14.26
N ILE A 38 20.01 0.71 -15.22
CA ILE A 38 19.01 -0.26 -15.65
C ILE A 38 19.67 -1.50 -16.26
N ILE A 39 20.73 -1.32 -17.07
CA ILE A 39 21.48 -2.43 -17.66
C ILE A 39 22.17 -3.26 -16.55
N MET A 40 22.75 -2.61 -15.53
CA MET A 40 23.38 -3.29 -14.39
C MET A 40 22.38 -4.15 -13.58
N ILE A 41 21.13 -3.69 -13.45
CA ILE A 41 20.06 -4.38 -12.71
C ILE A 41 19.52 -5.61 -13.45
N GLY A 42 19.76 -5.76 -14.76
CA GLY A 42 19.22 -6.86 -15.58
C GLY A 42 18.47 -6.41 -16.84
N GLY A 43 18.53 -5.12 -17.17
CA GLY A 43 17.97 -4.55 -18.38
C GLY A 43 16.54 -4.03 -18.23
N ILE A 44 16.10 -3.32 -19.27
CA ILE A 44 14.80 -2.63 -19.31
C ILE A 44 13.66 -3.64 -19.18
N LYS A 45 13.75 -4.79 -19.86
CA LYS A 45 12.70 -5.80 -19.83
C LYS A 45 12.47 -6.36 -18.42
N PHE A 46 13.54 -6.69 -17.69
CA PHE A 46 13.43 -7.16 -16.31
C PHE A 46 12.79 -6.10 -15.40
N LEU A 47 13.21 -4.83 -15.54
CA LEU A 47 12.65 -3.74 -14.76
C LEU A 47 11.15 -3.52 -15.04
N VAL A 48 10.73 -3.61 -16.30
CA VAL A 48 9.31 -3.51 -16.70
C VAL A 48 8.50 -4.66 -16.13
N ASP A 49 8.98 -5.89 -16.27
CA ASP A 49 8.29 -7.08 -15.74
C ASP A 49 8.18 -7.00 -14.20
N ALA A 50 9.25 -6.56 -13.52
CA ALA A 50 9.26 -6.35 -12.08
C ALA A 50 8.26 -5.27 -11.65
N HIS A 51 8.29 -4.09 -12.30
CA HIS A 51 7.35 -3.00 -12.00
C HIS A 51 5.90 -3.44 -12.18
N TYR A 52 5.62 -4.19 -13.25
CA TYR A 52 4.28 -4.73 -13.52
C TYR A 52 3.80 -5.67 -12.42
N LEU A 53 4.65 -6.61 -11.96
CA LEU A 53 4.31 -7.53 -10.87
C LEU A 53 4.05 -6.81 -9.54
N ILE A 54 4.89 -5.81 -9.21
CA ILE A 54 4.72 -5.03 -7.98
C ILE A 54 3.44 -4.18 -8.07
N ALA A 55 3.19 -3.54 -9.21
CA ALA A 55 1.97 -2.76 -9.43
C ALA A 55 0.71 -3.63 -9.33
N CYS A 56 0.74 -4.85 -9.90
CA CYS A 56 -0.36 -5.81 -9.79
C CYS A 56 -0.60 -6.24 -8.32
N SER A 57 0.47 -6.54 -7.59
CA SER A 57 0.40 -6.88 -6.17
C SER A 57 -0.14 -5.73 -5.31
N PHE A 58 0.30 -4.50 -5.60
CA PHE A 58 -0.17 -3.30 -4.93
C PHE A 58 -1.66 -3.04 -5.20
N PHE A 59 -2.12 -3.26 -6.44
CA PHE A 59 -3.53 -3.16 -6.80
C PHE A 59 -4.40 -4.20 -6.08
N ALA A 60 -3.95 -5.46 -6.05
CA ALA A 60 -4.65 -6.51 -5.30
C ALA A 60 -4.73 -6.19 -3.80
N PHE A 61 -3.64 -5.66 -3.23
CA PHE A 61 -3.65 -5.17 -1.86
C PHE A 61 -4.65 -4.04 -1.66
N LEU A 62 -4.72 -3.06 -2.58
CA LEU A 62 -5.69 -1.97 -2.48
C LEU A 62 -7.14 -2.49 -2.40
N CYS A 63 -7.49 -3.50 -3.19
CA CYS A 63 -8.80 -4.15 -3.11
C CYS A 63 -9.03 -4.77 -1.73
N VAL A 64 -8.07 -5.54 -1.21
CA VAL A 64 -8.15 -6.15 0.13
C VAL A 64 -8.19 -5.07 1.23
N HIS A 65 -7.44 -4.00 1.07
CA HIS A 65 -7.37 -2.89 2.02
C HIS A 65 -8.72 -2.18 2.13
N ILE A 66 -9.34 -1.86 0.99
CA ILE A 66 -10.69 -1.26 0.94
C ILE A 66 -11.72 -2.23 1.55
N TYR A 67 -11.63 -3.52 1.24
CA TYR A 67 -12.50 -4.55 1.80
C TYR A 67 -12.36 -4.65 3.33
N MET A 68 -11.14 -4.73 3.85
CA MET A 68 -10.88 -4.76 5.30
C MET A 68 -11.26 -3.45 5.98
N ALA A 69 -11.08 -2.30 5.31
CA ALA A 69 -11.51 -1.00 5.81
C ALA A 69 -13.05 -0.88 5.90
N THR A 70 -13.77 -1.60 5.03
CA THR A 70 -15.24 -1.63 5.00
C THR A 70 -15.85 -2.76 5.84
N LEU A 71 -15.10 -3.79 6.22
CA LEU A 71 -15.56 -4.91 7.06
C LEU A 71 -15.36 -4.75 8.58
N GLY A 72 -15.19 -3.51 9.07
CA GLY A 72 -15.34 -3.25 10.50
C GLY A 72 -16.77 -3.55 10.98
N HIS A 73 -16.95 -3.76 12.29
CA HIS A 73 -18.24 -4.08 12.94
C HIS A 73 -19.39 -3.09 12.59
N THR A 74 -19.05 -1.96 11.99
CA THR A 74 -19.90 -1.14 11.12
C THR A 74 -19.01 -0.49 10.02
N PRO A 75 -19.34 -0.60 8.72
CA PRO A 75 -18.54 -0.03 7.62
C PRO A 75 -18.33 1.50 7.73
N PHE A 76 -19.20 2.17 8.48
CA PHE A 76 -19.19 3.62 8.66
C PHE A 76 -18.47 4.08 9.92
N SER A 77 -18.18 3.24 10.91
CA SER A 77 -17.60 3.71 12.18
C SER A 77 -16.11 4.05 12.06
N HIS A 78 -15.31 3.24 11.37
CA HIS A 78 -13.89 3.56 11.14
C HIS A 78 -13.67 4.73 10.14
N LEU A 79 -14.49 4.82 9.09
CA LEU A 79 -14.44 5.95 8.15
C LEU A 79 -14.97 7.25 8.77
N ARG A 80 -16.01 7.17 9.61
CA ARG A 80 -16.52 8.29 10.39
C ARG A 80 -15.49 8.71 11.44
N GLN A 81 -14.82 7.81 12.15
CA GLN A 81 -13.73 8.19 13.07
C GLN A 81 -12.58 8.93 12.36
N MET A 82 -12.20 8.53 11.14
CA MET A 82 -11.20 9.27 10.35
C MET A 82 -11.67 10.66 9.89
N TRP A 83 -12.97 10.84 9.63
CA TRP A 83 -13.53 12.11 9.15
C TRP A 83 -13.98 13.05 10.28
N THR A 84 -14.47 12.50 11.40
CA THR A 84 -15.05 13.25 12.53
C THR A 84 -14.17 13.28 13.77
N GLY A 85 -13.10 12.48 13.85
CA GLY A 85 -12.15 12.48 14.98
C GLY A 85 -12.72 12.06 16.33
N TRP A 86 -13.99 11.66 16.39
CA TRP A 86 -14.68 11.27 17.61
C TRP A 86 -14.86 9.76 17.61
N GLU A 87 -14.19 9.10 18.55
CA GLU A 87 -14.55 7.75 18.97
C GLU A 87 -15.87 7.92 19.72
N ASP A 88 -16.96 7.35 19.21
CA ASP A 88 -18.20 7.26 19.97
C ASP A 88 -17.82 6.55 21.27
N ALA A 89 -17.62 7.35 22.32
CA ALA A 89 -17.41 6.88 23.67
C ALA A 89 -18.67 6.11 24.00
N GLU A 90 -18.57 4.80 23.82
CA GLU A 90 -19.54 3.84 24.30
C GLU A 90 -19.73 4.20 25.76
N THR A 91 -20.89 4.80 26.05
CA THR A 91 -21.39 5.06 27.38
C THR A 91 -21.54 3.70 28.07
N HIS A 92 -20.43 3.18 28.60
CA HIS A 92 -20.46 2.21 29.67
C HIS A 92 -20.77 2.98 30.95
N SER A 93 -22.04 3.35 31.10
CA SER A 93 -22.66 3.39 32.41
C SER A 93 -22.66 1.96 32.95
N GLN A 94 -21.63 1.60 33.72
CA GLN A 94 -21.69 1.00 35.06
C GLN A 94 -20.28 1.00 35.67
#